data_AF-A0A7V3HUV3-F1
#
_entry.id   AF-A0A7V3HUV3-F1
#
_cell.length_a   1.000
_cell.length_b   1.000
_cell.length_c   1.000
_cell.angle_alpha   90.00
_cell.angle_beta   90.00
_cell.angle_gamma   90.00
#
_symmetry.space_group_name_H-M   'P 1'
#
loop_
_entity.id
_entity.type
_entity.pdbx_description
1 polymer ?
#
loop_
_entity_poly.entity_id
_entity_poly.type
_entity_poly.pdbx_seq_one_letter_code
_entity_poly.pdbx_strand_id
1 'polypeptide(L)'
;MEKWFKNNVVLMILSGIVFVGGYFFLRLGYHMTDKTPFTQEILLIVLGTIATILITAMLLNKQTSVELEKEQSVKFIELKTQTYQDLIDTIEEIMLLDEVDENQLTKLHFHTHRLAIFASPPVLIEYRNFLNVFNEKVAKDKDVSEEDADLVSNALAKLTIYIRADLVGELDEESKHSQKQINQQILENVK
;
A
#
# COMPACT_ATOMS: atom_id res chain seq x y z
N MET A 1 22.57 -6.44 -30.36
CA MET A 1 23.01 -6.83 -29.01
C MET A 1 21.95 -6.55 -27.94
N GLU A 2 21.20 -5.45 -28.02
CA GLU A 2 20.21 -5.03 -27.00
C GLU A 2 18.97 -5.94 -26.88
N LYS A 3 18.52 -6.59 -27.96
CA LYS A 3 17.38 -7.53 -27.94
C LYS A 3 17.66 -8.85 -27.21
N TRP A 4 18.93 -9.24 -27.05
CA TRP A 4 19.28 -10.53 -26.42
C TRP A 4 19.13 -10.47 -24.89
N PHE A 5 19.40 -9.30 -24.30
CA PHE A 5 19.32 -9.08 -22.85
C PHE A 5 17.90 -8.90 -22.30
N LYS A 6 16.88 -8.69 -23.16
CA LYS A 6 15.47 -8.61 -22.73
C LYS A 6 14.81 -9.97 -22.51
N ASN A 7 15.43 -11.08 -22.95
CA ASN A 7 14.83 -12.41 -22.87
C ASN A 7 15.31 -13.13 -21.59
N ASN A 8 14.41 -13.32 -20.61
CA ASN A 8 14.72 -13.98 -19.33
C ASN A 8 15.39 -15.36 -19.52
N VAL A 9 15.08 -16.06 -20.61
CA VAL A 9 15.67 -17.37 -20.96
C VAL A 9 17.17 -17.26 -21.28
N VAL A 10 17.57 -16.21 -21.99
CA VAL A 10 18.98 -15.98 -22.34
C VAL A 10 19.80 -15.68 -21.09
N LEU A 11 19.27 -14.84 -20.21
CA LEU A 11 19.90 -14.53 -18.92
C LEU A 11 20.00 -15.78 -18.03
N MET A 12 18.98 -16.64 -18.04
CA MET A 12 18.99 -17.90 -17.28
C MET A 12 20.06 -18.87 -17.79
N ILE A 13 20.21 -19.03 -19.11
CA ILE A 13 21.25 -19.85 -19.72
C ILE A 13 22.65 -19.30 -19.40
N LEU A 14 22.84 -17.99 -19.52
CA LEU A 14 24.12 -17.34 -19.25
C LEU A 14 24.49 -17.46 -17.76
N SER A 15 23.53 -17.28 -16.87
CA SER A 15 23.70 -17.52 -15.43
C SER A 15 24.10 -18.97 -15.14
N GLY A 16 23.43 -19.94 -15.79
CA GLY A 16 23.77 -21.35 -15.67
C GLY A 16 25.20 -21.68 -16.11
N ILE A 17 25.65 -21.11 -17.24
CA ILE A 17 27.03 -21.28 -17.74
C ILE A 17 28.04 -20.70 -16.75
N VAL A 18 27.79 -19.51 -16.21
CA VAL A 18 28.66 -18.87 -15.21
C VAL A 18 28.73 -19.73 -13.94
N PHE A 19 27.60 -20.27 -13.48
CA PHE A 19 27.55 -21.13 -12.29
C PHE A 19 28.35 -22.43 -12.47
N VAL A 20 28.12 -23.13 -13.59
CA VAL A 20 28.81 -24.40 -13.91
C VAL A 20 30.30 -24.16 -14.15
N GLY A 21 30.65 -23.11 -14.88
CA GLY A 21 32.04 -22.72 -15.15
C GLY A 21 32.78 -22.33 -13.87
N GLY A 22 32.14 -21.53 -13.00
CA GLY A 22 32.67 -21.16 -11.70
C GLY A 22 32.93 -22.37 -10.80
N TYR A 23 32.00 -23.33 -10.75
CA TYR A 23 32.19 -24.58 -10.01
C TYR A 23 33.38 -25.40 -10.54
N PHE A 24 33.50 -25.56 -11.86
CA PHE A 24 34.63 -26.27 -12.46
C PHE A 24 35.97 -25.58 -12.20
N PHE A 25 36.01 -24.25 -12.29
CA PHE A 25 37.20 -23.46 -11.99
C PHE A 25 37.67 -23.67 -10.54
N LEU A 26 36.74 -23.57 -9.58
CA LEU A 26 37.04 -23.82 -8.17
C LEU A 26 37.50 -25.26 -7.93
N ARG A 27 36.87 -26.24 -8.59
CA ARG A 27 37.23 -27.66 -8.47
C ARG A 27 38.62 -27.95 -9.05
N LEU A 28 38.98 -27.35 -10.17
CA LEU A 28 40.32 -27.47 -10.75
C LEU A 28 41.36 -26.80 -9.84
N GLY A 29 41.07 -25.60 -9.32
CA GLY A 29 41.95 -24.91 -8.37
C GLY A 29 42.19 -25.74 -7.11
N TYR A 30 41.15 -26.39 -6.58
CA TYR A 30 41.27 -27.31 -5.45
C TYR A 30 42.21 -28.48 -5.78
N HIS A 31 41.98 -29.16 -6.91
CA HIS A 31 42.76 -30.35 -7.31
C HIS A 31 44.24 -30.04 -7.61
N MET A 32 44.54 -28.84 -8.13
CA MET A 32 45.92 -28.38 -8.35
C MET A 32 46.69 -28.19 -7.04
N THR A 33 45.98 -28.02 -5.93
CA THR A 33 46.53 -27.72 -4.60
C THR A 33 46.66 -28.97 -3.73
N ASP A 34 46.26 -30.15 -4.22
CA ASP A 34 46.23 -31.43 -3.49
C ASP A 34 47.59 -31.85 -2.89
N LYS A 35 48.71 -31.36 -3.45
CA LYS A 35 50.06 -31.67 -2.97
C LYS A 35 50.56 -30.71 -1.87
N THR A 36 49.79 -29.68 -1.55
CA THR A 36 50.14 -28.61 -0.61
C THR A 36 48.98 -28.36 0.36
N PRO A 37 48.86 -29.18 1.44
CA PRO A 37 47.70 -29.13 2.34
C PRO A 37 47.47 -27.75 2.98
N PHE A 38 48.55 -27.05 3.31
CA PHE A 38 48.47 -25.68 3.85
C PHE A 38 47.82 -24.67 2.89
N THR A 39 48.14 -24.74 1.60
CA THR A 39 47.59 -23.82 0.59
C THR A 39 46.10 -24.08 0.34
N GLN A 40 45.69 -25.35 0.42
CA GLN A 40 44.30 -25.76 0.28
C GLN A 40 43.42 -25.26 1.44
N GLU A 41 43.91 -25.36 2.68
CA GLU A 41 43.21 -24.83 3.86
C GLU A 41 43.02 -23.31 3.77
N ILE A 42 44.08 -22.57 3.41
CA ILE A 42 43.99 -21.11 3.22
C ILE A 42 42.98 -20.77 2.13
N LEU A 43 43.01 -21.48 1.00
CA LEU A 43 42.09 -21.24 -0.11
C LEU A 43 40.63 -21.46 0.32
N LEU A 44 40.34 -22.52 1.08
CA LEU A 44 39.01 -22.78 1.62
C LEU A 44 38.56 -21.73 2.63
N ILE A 45 39.45 -21.29 3.54
CA ILE A 45 39.15 -20.24 4.51
C ILE A 45 38.84 -18.92 3.80
N VAL A 46 39.65 -18.54 2.80
CA VAL A 46 39.45 -17.31 2.02
C VAL A 46 38.13 -17.37 1.25
N LEU A 47 37.86 -18.47 0.53
CA LEU A 47 36.61 -18.63 -0.21
C LEU A 47 35.39 -18.66 0.72
N GLY A 48 35.48 -19.36 1.84
CA GLY A 48 34.42 -19.42 2.85
C GLY A 48 34.15 -18.03 3.47
N THR A 49 35.21 -17.27 3.74
CA THR A 49 35.10 -15.90 4.27
C THR A 49 34.45 -14.97 3.25
N ILE A 50 34.92 -15.00 1.99
CA ILE A 50 34.34 -14.19 0.90
C ILE A 50 32.85 -14.56 0.71
N ALA A 51 32.53 -15.85 0.64
CA ALA A 51 31.16 -16.31 0.52
C ALA A 51 30.30 -15.83 1.69
N THR A 52 30.81 -15.91 2.92
CA THR A 52 30.11 -15.45 4.13
C THR A 52 29.84 -13.94 4.07
N ILE A 53 30.84 -13.15 3.70
CA ILE A 53 30.70 -11.69 3.54
C ILE A 53 29.65 -11.36 2.48
N LEU A 54 29.71 -12.03 1.32
CA LEU A 54 28.77 -11.81 0.22
C LEU A 54 27.32 -12.18 0.60
N ILE A 55 27.13 -13.34 1.24
CA ILE A 55 25.81 -13.77 1.71
C ILE A 55 25.28 -12.79 2.75
N THR A 56 26.11 -12.38 3.71
CA THR A 56 25.72 -11.43 4.76
C THR A 56 25.34 -10.08 4.17
N ALA A 57 26.14 -9.56 3.24
CA ALA A 57 25.84 -8.31 2.55
C ALA A 57 24.54 -8.40 1.75
N MET A 58 24.28 -9.53 1.08
CA MET A 58 23.04 -9.78 0.35
C MET A 58 21.82 -9.81 1.28
N LEU A 59 21.92 -10.51 2.42
CA LEU A 59 20.86 -10.60 3.41
C LEU A 59 20.55 -9.23 4.04
N LEU A 60 21.58 -8.48 4.44
CA LEU A 60 21.41 -7.13 4.98
C LEU A 60 20.74 -6.21 3.98
N ASN A 61 21.20 -6.19 2.73
CA ASN A 61 20.59 -5.35 1.70
C ASN A 61 19.11 -5.71 1.49
N LYS A 62 18.79 -7.01 1.39
CA LYS A 62 17.40 -7.45 1.24
C LYS A 62 16.54 -7.06 2.44
N GLN A 63 17.05 -7.22 3.66
CA GLN A 63 16.33 -6.81 4.86
C GLN A 63 16.11 -5.30 4.90
N THR A 64 17.13 -4.49 4.60
CA THR A 64 17.01 -3.03 4.52
C THR A 64 15.99 -2.61 3.46
N SER A 65 15.98 -3.24 2.28
CA SER A 65 14.98 -2.93 1.26
C SER A 65 13.55 -3.22 1.72
N VAL A 66 13.35 -4.33 2.42
CA VAL A 66 12.03 -4.74 2.93
C VAL A 66 11.57 -3.80 4.05
N GLU A 67 12.47 -3.41 4.96
CA GLU A 67 12.11 -2.46 6.02
C GLU A 67 11.79 -1.08 5.44
N LEU A 68 12.54 -0.61 4.44
CA LEU A 68 12.24 0.65 3.76
C LEU A 68 10.88 0.61 3.04
N GLU A 69 10.59 -0.46 2.31
CA GLU A 69 9.29 -0.65 1.66
C GLU A 69 8.15 -0.65 2.69
N LYS A 70 8.36 -1.32 3.83
CA LYS A 70 7.41 -1.36 4.94
C LYS A 70 7.21 0.02 5.58
N GLU A 71 8.29 0.76 5.87
CA GLU A 71 8.21 2.12 6.41
C GLU A 71 7.45 3.06 5.47
N GLN A 72 7.73 2.98 4.17
CA GLN A 72 7.00 3.74 3.15
C GLN A 72 5.52 3.36 3.11
N SER A 73 5.20 2.07 3.16
CA SER A 73 3.83 1.59 3.19
C SER A 73 3.07 2.07 4.43
N VAL A 74 3.66 1.95 5.62
CA VAL A 74 3.09 2.46 6.87
C VAL A 74 2.86 3.96 6.79
N LYS A 75 3.83 4.72 6.27
CA LYS A 75 3.69 6.17 6.14
C LYS A 75 2.58 6.56 5.17
N PHE A 76 2.43 5.81 4.07
CA PHE A 76 1.36 6.02 3.11
C PHE A 76 -0.02 5.72 3.71
N ILE A 77 -0.16 4.63 4.47
CA ILE A 77 -1.39 4.28 5.20
C ILE A 77 -1.73 5.35 6.25
N GLU A 78 -0.74 5.87 6.97
CA GLU A 78 -0.92 6.97 7.94
C GLU A 78 -1.47 8.22 7.25
N LEU A 79 -0.88 8.63 6.11
CA LEU A 79 -1.34 9.79 5.34
C LEU A 79 -2.76 9.60 4.76
N LYS A 80 -3.09 8.39 4.29
CA LYS A 80 -4.47 8.04 3.89
C LYS A 80 -5.43 8.19 5.06
N THR A 81 -5.10 7.58 6.20
CA THR A 81 -5.94 7.59 7.41
C THR A 81 -6.20 9.03 7.87
N GLN A 82 -5.16 9.85 7.95
CA GLN A 82 -5.31 11.28 8.30
C GLN A 82 -6.20 12.02 7.30
N THR A 83 -6.03 11.77 6.00
CA THR A 83 -6.84 12.41 4.96
C THR A 83 -8.32 12.06 5.08
N TYR A 84 -8.63 10.80 5.41
CA TYR A 84 -9.99 10.35 5.63
C TYR A 84 -10.59 10.86 6.95
N GLN A 85 -9.80 10.90 8.03
CA GLN A 85 -10.22 11.51 9.30
C GLN A 85 -10.55 12.98 9.11
N ASP A 86 -9.63 13.77 8.55
CA ASP A 86 -9.86 15.19 8.31
C ASP A 86 -11.11 15.45 7.44
N LEU A 87 -11.40 14.56 6.48
CA LEU A 87 -12.61 14.64 5.67
C LEU A 87 -13.87 14.40 6.52
N ILE A 88 -13.88 13.33 7.32
CA ILE A 88 -15.02 12.98 8.18
C ILE A 88 -15.25 14.09 9.20
N ASP A 89 -14.20 14.59 9.85
CA ASP A 89 -14.26 15.69 10.80
C ASP A 89 -14.87 16.96 10.15
N THR A 90 -14.47 17.26 8.90
CA THR A 90 -15.05 18.40 8.17
C THR A 90 -16.52 18.16 7.82
N ILE A 91 -16.91 16.94 7.45
CA ILE A 91 -18.31 16.61 7.19
C ILE A 91 -19.13 16.73 8.49
N GLU A 92 -18.62 16.24 9.62
CA GLU A 92 -19.24 16.39 10.94
C GLU A 92 -19.41 17.86 11.30
N GLU A 93 -18.36 18.67 11.19
CA GLU A 93 -18.42 20.12 11.42
C GLU A 93 -19.53 20.77 10.59
N ILE A 94 -19.63 20.42 9.31
CA ILE A 94 -20.64 20.99 8.41
C ILE A 94 -22.05 20.55 8.79
N MET A 95 -22.24 19.28 9.18
CA MET A 95 -23.55 18.75 9.58
C MET A 95 -24.05 19.32 10.91
N LEU A 96 -23.16 19.81 11.77
CA LEU A 96 -23.50 20.46 13.04
C LEU A 96 -23.84 21.95 12.92
N LEU A 97 -23.67 22.55 11.74
CA LEU A 97 -23.98 23.96 11.50
C LEU A 97 -25.43 24.12 11.04
N ASP A 98 -26.12 25.12 11.60
CA ASP A 98 -27.47 25.51 11.16
C ASP A 98 -27.49 26.07 9.73
N GLU A 99 -26.41 26.71 9.28
CA GLU A 99 -26.25 27.18 7.90
C GLU A 99 -24.85 26.87 7.34
N VAL A 100 -24.80 26.38 6.10
CA VAL A 100 -23.56 26.10 5.38
C VAL A 100 -23.10 27.34 4.60
N ASP A 101 -21.97 27.91 4.99
CA ASP A 101 -21.32 29.05 4.32
C ASP A 101 -20.41 28.63 3.15
N GLU A 102 -20.12 29.55 2.23
CA GLU A 102 -19.21 29.36 1.07
C GLU A 102 -17.80 28.91 1.50
N ASN A 103 -17.34 29.35 2.68
CA ASN A 103 -16.06 28.90 3.23
C ASN A 103 -16.03 27.39 3.49
N GLN A 104 -17.15 26.80 3.94
CA GLN A 104 -17.23 25.37 4.22
C GLN A 104 -17.27 24.54 2.93
N LEU A 105 -18.00 25.01 1.91
CA LEU A 105 -17.97 24.42 0.57
C LEU A 105 -16.56 24.47 -0.04
N THR A 106 -15.86 25.59 0.17
CA THR A 106 -14.47 25.75 -0.26
C THR A 106 -13.54 24.76 0.44
N LYS A 107 -13.68 24.55 1.76
CA LYS A 107 -12.93 23.51 2.47
C LYS A 107 -13.18 22.12 1.86
N LEU A 108 -14.43 21.77 1.58
CA LEU A 108 -14.80 20.49 0.99
C LEU A 108 -14.16 20.26 -0.40
N HIS A 109 -14.02 21.32 -1.21
CA HIS A 109 -13.25 21.27 -2.46
C HIS A 109 -11.76 20.98 -2.24
N PHE A 110 -11.14 21.55 -1.21
CA PHE A 110 -9.78 21.19 -0.84
C PHE A 110 -9.66 19.72 -0.40
N HIS A 111 -10.64 19.18 0.33
CA HIS A 111 -10.69 17.75 0.64
C HIS A 111 -10.81 16.88 -0.61
N THR A 112 -11.58 17.32 -1.62
CA THR A 112 -11.66 16.63 -2.92
C THR A 112 -10.27 16.48 -3.55
N HIS A 113 -9.48 17.56 -3.56
CA HIS A 113 -8.13 17.51 -4.11
C HIS A 113 -7.18 16.65 -3.28
N ARG A 114 -7.28 16.69 -1.94
CA ARG A 114 -6.48 15.84 -1.05
C ARG A 114 -6.80 14.37 -1.23
N LEU A 115 -8.08 14.02 -1.34
CA LEU A 115 -8.53 12.66 -1.64
C LEU A 115 -7.96 12.15 -2.95
N ALA A 116 -7.93 12.97 -4.00
CA ALA A 116 -7.40 12.56 -5.30
C ALA A 116 -5.91 12.13 -5.28
N ILE A 117 -5.15 12.54 -4.25
CA ILE A 117 -3.73 12.17 -4.09
C ILE A 117 -3.59 10.76 -3.48
N PHE A 118 -4.45 10.42 -2.51
CA PHE A 118 -4.25 9.24 -1.65
C PHE A 118 -5.33 8.16 -1.80
N ALA A 119 -6.53 8.52 -2.23
CA ALA A 119 -7.68 7.62 -2.26
C ALA A 119 -7.71 6.75 -3.52
N SER A 120 -8.23 5.53 -3.39
CA SER A 120 -8.46 4.67 -4.55
C SER A 120 -9.65 5.13 -5.40
N PRO A 121 -9.70 4.73 -6.69
CA PRO A 121 -10.80 5.10 -7.58
C PRO A 121 -12.21 4.78 -7.04
N PRO A 122 -12.47 3.62 -6.38
CA PRO A 122 -13.78 3.35 -5.80
C PRO A 122 -14.21 4.37 -4.74
N VAL A 123 -13.28 4.83 -3.89
CA VAL A 123 -13.56 5.87 -2.88
C VAL A 123 -13.92 7.19 -3.54
N LEU A 124 -13.21 7.59 -4.60
CA LEU A 124 -13.49 8.83 -5.31
C LEU A 124 -14.87 8.82 -6.00
N ILE A 125 -15.30 7.65 -6.51
CA ILE A 125 -16.62 7.48 -7.10
C ILE A 125 -17.71 7.68 -6.04
N GLU A 126 -17.59 7.02 -4.89
CA GLU A 126 -18.60 7.18 -3.84
C GLU A 126 -18.56 8.53 -3.15
N TYR A 127 -17.38 9.15 -3.05
CA TYR A 127 -17.27 10.51 -2.55
C TYR A 127 -18.01 11.50 -3.46
N ARG A 128 -17.94 11.31 -4.78
CA ARG A 128 -18.76 12.09 -5.72
C ARG A 128 -20.26 11.84 -5.52
N ASN A 129 -20.67 10.60 -5.26
CA ASN A 129 -22.08 10.29 -4.96
C ASN A 129 -22.53 10.99 -3.68
N PHE A 130 -21.71 10.98 -2.64
CA PHE A 130 -21.93 11.73 -1.41
C PHE A 130 -22.07 13.24 -1.68
N LEU A 131 -21.15 13.84 -2.44
CA LEU A 131 -21.22 15.26 -2.79
C LEU A 131 -22.49 15.63 -3.55
N ASN A 132 -22.99 14.76 -4.43
CA ASN A 132 -24.25 15.01 -5.14
C ASN A 132 -25.43 15.07 -4.16
N VAL A 133 -25.54 14.09 -3.26
CA VAL A 133 -26.59 14.07 -2.22
C VAL A 133 -26.46 15.28 -1.30
N PHE A 134 -25.24 15.57 -0.84
CA PHE A 134 -24.95 16.72 0.01
C PHE A 134 -25.34 18.05 -0.65
N ASN A 135 -24.95 18.28 -1.90
CA ASN A 135 -25.25 19.53 -2.59
C ASN A 135 -26.74 19.67 -2.95
N GLU A 136 -27.43 18.57 -3.24
CA GLU A 136 -28.86 18.60 -3.55
C GLU A 136 -29.71 18.87 -2.31
N LYS A 137 -29.31 18.34 -1.14
CA LYS A 137 -30.13 18.36 0.07
C LYS A 137 -29.73 19.39 1.13
N VAL A 138 -28.45 19.69 1.26
CA VAL A 138 -27.93 20.60 2.29
C VAL A 138 -27.61 21.98 1.71
N ALA A 139 -26.92 22.03 0.56
CA ALA A 139 -26.44 23.30 0.02
C ALA A 139 -27.53 24.17 -0.66
N LYS A 140 -28.69 23.59 -1.02
CA LYS A 140 -29.76 24.31 -1.73
C LYS A 140 -30.84 24.88 -0.82
N ASP A 141 -31.31 24.12 0.18
CA ASP A 141 -32.47 24.52 0.98
C ASP A 141 -32.11 25.35 2.22
N LYS A 142 -30.83 25.44 2.61
CA LYS A 142 -30.32 26.18 3.79
C LYS A 142 -30.93 25.79 5.13
N ASP A 143 -31.88 24.85 5.14
CA ASP A 143 -32.50 24.25 6.33
C ASP A 143 -32.44 22.73 6.13
N VAL A 144 -31.71 22.04 7.01
CA VAL A 144 -31.53 20.59 6.91
C VAL A 144 -32.70 19.92 7.62
N SER A 145 -33.66 19.41 6.85
CA SER A 145 -34.73 18.61 7.44
C SER A 145 -34.17 17.30 8.02
N GLU A 146 -34.86 16.72 8.99
CA GLU A 146 -34.49 15.43 9.60
C GLU A 146 -34.39 14.32 8.52
N GLU A 147 -35.23 14.38 7.49
CA GLU A 147 -35.20 13.45 6.34
C GLU A 147 -33.98 13.67 5.43
N ASP A 148 -33.49 14.91 5.31
CA ASP A 148 -32.27 15.22 4.54
C ASP A 148 -31.00 14.79 5.28
N ALA A 149 -30.98 14.93 6.62
CA ALA A 149 -29.91 14.43 7.46
C ALA A 149 -29.74 12.91 7.33
N ASP A 150 -30.84 12.17 7.31
CA ASP A 150 -30.85 10.71 7.11
C ASP A 150 -30.26 10.31 5.74
N LEU A 151 -30.59 11.06 4.68
CA LEU A 151 -30.06 10.78 3.33
C LEU A 151 -28.55 11.03 3.25
N VAL A 152 -28.07 12.12 3.85
CA VAL A 152 -26.64 12.44 3.92
C VAL A 152 -25.90 11.42 4.77
N SER A 153 -26.46 11.02 5.90
CA SER A 153 -25.90 9.98 6.77
C SER A 153 -25.79 8.63 6.06
N ASN A 154 -26.82 8.23 5.31
CA ASN A 154 -26.78 7.03 4.47
C ASN A 154 -25.73 7.11 3.35
N ALA A 155 -25.53 8.29 2.74
CA ALA A 155 -24.49 8.48 1.74
C ALA A 155 -23.08 8.42 2.36
N LEU A 156 -22.90 9.01 3.55
CA LEU A 156 -21.65 8.94 4.30
C LEU A 156 -21.33 7.50 4.72
N ALA A 157 -22.31 6.72 5.15
CA ALA A 157 -22.14 5.32 5.50
C ALA A 157 -21.63 4.47 4.33
N LYS A 158 -22.18 4.71 3.12
CA LYS A 158 -21.68 4.07 1.90
C LYS A 158 -20.24 4.48 1.63
N LEU A 159 -19.91 5.77 1.71
CA LEU A 159 -18.54 6.24 1.56
C LEU A 159 -17.58 5.57 2.55
N THR A 160 -17.98 5.45 3.82
CA THR A 160 -17.19 4.79 4.88
C THR A 160 -16.89 3.32 4.57
N ILE A 161 -17.80 2.58 3.93
CA ILE A 161 -17.54 1.20 3.50
C ILE A 161 -16.34 1.15 2.54
N TYR A 162 -16.29 2.06 1.58
CA TYR A 162 -15.20 2.09 0.60
C TYR A 162 -13.91 2.66 1.18
N ILE A 163 -13.98 3.65 2.07
CA ILE A 163 -12.81 4.13 2.83
C ILE A 163 -12.20 2.99 3.64
N ARG A 164 -13.04 2.21 4.33
CA ARG A 164 -12.60 1.05 5.11
C ARG A 164 -11.94 0.00 4.22
N ALA A 165 -12.55 -0.34 3.08
CA ALA A 165 -11.96 -1.27 2.13
C ALA A 165 -10.62 -0.76 1.56
N ASP A 166 -10.47 0.54 1.35
CA ASP A 166 -9.23 1.15 0.87
C ASP A 166 -8.09 1.19 1.90
N LEU A 167 -8.44 1.26 3.19
CA LEU A 167 -7.48 1.25 4.30
C LEU A 167 -7.09 -0.15 4.74
N VAL A 168 -8.08 -1.05 4.85
CA VAL A 168 -7.94 -2.35 5.50
C VAL A 168 -7.71 -3.46 4.47
N GLY A 169 -8.32 -3.39 3.29
CA GLY A 169 -8.05 -4.30 2.17
C GLY A 169 -7.97 -5.78 2.58
N GLU A 170 -6.79 -6.36 2.42
CA GLU A 170 -6.47 -7.77 2.71
C GLU A 170 -6.57 -8.14 4.21
N LEU A 171 -6.46 -7.17 5.13
CA LEU A 171 -6.61 -7.42 6.58
C LEU A 171 -8.06 -7.78 6.95
N ASP A 172 -9.04 -7.49 6.09
CA ASP A 172 -10.42 -7.95 6.25
C ASP A 172 -10.59 -9.45 5.97
N GLU A 173 -9.68 -10.07 5.20
CA GLU A 173 -9.73 -11.51 4.95
C GLU A 173 -9.39 -12.33 6.20
N GLU A 174 -8.65 -11.74 7.15
CA GLU A 174 -8.33 -12.33 8.45
C GLU A 174 -9.44 -12.13 9.50
N SER A 175 -10.48 -11.34 9.19
CA SER A 175 -11.60 -11.10 10.09
C SER A 175 -12.57 -12.29 10.14
N LYS A 176 -13.10 -12.59 11.35
CA LYS A 176 -14.16 -13.60 11.55
C LYS A 176 -15.50 -13.21 10.90
N HIS A 177 -15.65 -11.95 10.51
CA HIS A 177 -16.85 -11.42 9.88
C HIS A 177 -16.64 -11.30 8.38
N SER A 178 -17.62 -11.75 7.62
CA SER A 178 -17.64 -11.56 6.16
C SER A 178 -17.79 -10.08 5.83
N GLN A 179 -17.19 -9.63 4.72
CA GLN A 179 -17.35 -8.28 4.18
C GLN A 179 -18.83 -7.85 4.12
N LYS A 180 -19.73 -8.79 3.79
CA LYS A 180 -21.17 -8.53 3.74
C LYS A 180 -21.76 -8.18 5.11
N GLN A 181 -21.31 -8.85 6.17
CA GLN A 181 -21.75 -8.60 7.54
C GLN A 181 -21.27 -7.24 8.03
N ILE A 182 -20.02 -6.89 7.72
CA ILE A 182 -19.43 -5.59 8.11
C ILE A 182 -20.16 -4.44 7.40
N ASN A 183 -20.37 -4.57 6.08
CA ASN A 183 -21.11 -3.58 5.31
C ASN A 183 -22.54 -3.42 5.84
N GLN A 184 -23.19 -4.52 6.21
CA GLN A 184 -24.53 -4.49 6.81
C GLN A 184 -24.54 -3.78 8.17
N GLN A 185 -23.58 -4.07 9.05
CA GLN A 185 -23.46 -3.39 10.35
C GLN A 185 -23.25 -1.89 10.21
N ILE A 186 -22.39 -1.45 9.27
CA ILE A 186 -22.17 -0.02 9.01
C ILE A 186 -23.47 0.66 8.58
N LEU A 187 -24.26 0.02 7.71
CA LEU A 187 -25.55 0.56 7.26
C LEU A 187 -26.64 0.50 8.34
N GLU A 188 -26.58 -0.46 9.26
CA GLU A 188 -27.52 -0.57 10.38
C GLU A 188 -27.29 0.52 11.44
N ASN A 189 -26.05 0.95 11.64
CA ASN A 189 -25.69 2.00 12.61
C ASN A 189 -26.16 3.42 12.21
N VAL A 190 -26.75 3.56 11.03
CA VAL A 190 -27.22 4.83 10.45
C VAL A 190 -28.73 5.01 10.63
N LYS A 191 -29.43 3.94 11.03
CA LYS A 191 -30.86 3.94 11.34
C LYS A 191 -31.11 4.17 12.82
#